data_AF-A0AAW1DJD4-F1
#
_entry.id   AF-A0AAW1DJD4-F1
#
_cell.length_a   1.000
_cell.length_b   1.000
_cell.length_c   1.000
_cell.angle_alpha   90.00
_cell.angle_beta   90.00
_cell.angle_gamma   90.00
#
_symmetry.space_group_name_H-M   'P 1'
#
loop_
_entity.id
_entity.type
_entity.pdbx_description
1 polymer ?
#
loop_
_entity_poly.entity_id
_entity_poly.type
_entity_poly.pdbx_seq_one_letter_code
_entity_poly.pdbx_strand_id
1 'polypeptide(L)' 'MSILFACLKRNNFNETPCSKEVTEFKKCWTENAIKHRQNKLREKEGELSPGENKLSHRQISALLQKFP' A
#
# COMPACT_ATOMS: atom_id res chain seq x y z
N MET A 1 4.07 -8.89 -8.07
CA MET A 1 4.73 -8.13 -9.16
C MET A 1 5.45 -9.03 -10.17
N SER A 2 6.18 -10.08 -9.75
CA SER A 2 6.98 -10.93 -10.65
C SER A 2 6.17 -11.80 -11.64
N ILE A 3 4.96 -12.21 -11.26
CA ILE A 3 4.13 -13.17 -12.02
C ILE A 3 3.70 -12.60 -13.38
N LEU A 4 3.27 -11.34 -13.42
CA LEU A 4 2.90 -10.65 -14.65
C LEU A 4 4.09 -10.58 -15.63
N PHE A 5 5.26 -10.16 -15.15
CA PHE A 5 6.45 -10.07 -16.00
C PHE A 5 6.93 -11.44 -16.48
N ALA A 6 6.74 -12.50 -15.68
CA ALA A 6 7.03 -13.86 -16.12
C ALA A 6 6.10 -14.30 -17.27
N CYS A 7 4.81 -13.98 -17.19
CA CYS A 7 3.86 -14.26 -18.27
C CYS A 7 4.19 -13.45 -19.53
N LEU A 8 4.42 -12.15 -19.40
CA LEU A 8 4.78 -11.29 -20.51
C LEU A 8 6.06 -11.77 -21.20
N LYS A 9 7.10 -12.12 -20.45
CA LYS A 9 8.36 -12.63 -21.01
C LYS A 9 8.16 -13.93 -21.80
N ARG A 10 7.30 -14.84 -21.32
CA ARG A 10 6.98 -16.09 -22.03
C ARG A 10 6.21 -15.86 -23.33
N ASN A 11 5.43 -14.78 -23.39
CA ASN A 11 4.54 -14.46 -24.50
C ASN A 11 5.04 -13.30 -25.38
N ASN A 12 6.35 -13.03 -25.41
CA ASN A 12 6.95 -11.92 -26.18
C ASN A 12 6.30 -10.56 -25.90
N PHE A 13 5.93 -10.32 -24.64
CA PHE A 13 5.25 -9.12 -24.16
C PHE A 13 3.85 -8.90 -24.77
N ASN A 14 3.24 -9.95 -25.33
CA ASN A 14 1.83 -9.92 -25.68
C ASN A 14 0.98 -9.99 -24.40
N GLU A 15 0.16 -8.96 -24.18
CA GLU A 15 -0.67 -8.84 -22.96
C GLU A 15 -1.93 -9.70 -23.01
N THR A 16 -2.43 -10.02 -24.21
CA THR A 16 -3.68 -10.77 -24.40
C THR A 16 -3.72 -12.13 -23.65
N PRO A 17 -2.66 -12.97 -23.67
CA PRO A 17 -2.63 -14.21 -22.90
C PRO A 17 -2.44 -14.01 -21.39
N CYS A 18 -2.00 -12.84 -20.94
CA CYS A 18 -1.67 -12.53 -19.54
C CYS A 18 -2.75 -11.70 -18.82
N SER A 19 -3.98 -11.71 -19.34
CA SER A 19 -5.09 -10.88 -18.85
C SER A 19 -5.41 -11.12 -17.36
N LYS A 20 -5.22 -12.35 -16.87
CA LYS A 20 -5.43 -12.71 -15.46
C LYS A 20 -4.40 -12.01 -14.57
N GLU A 21 -3.12 -12.15 -14.90
CA GLU A 21 -2.00 -11.57 -14.17
C GLU A 21 -2.06 -10.04 -14.18
N VAL A 22 -2.49 -9.44 -15.30
CA VAL A 22 -2.71 -7.99 -15.42
C VAL A 22 -3.82 -7.53 -14.47
N THR A 23 -4.93 -8.27 -14.40
CA THR A 23 -6.08 -7.92 -13.56
C THR A 23 -5.72 -8.00 -12.08
N GLU A 24 -5.04 -9.08 -11.66
CA GLU A 24 -4.56 -9.24 -10.30
C GLU A 24 -3.54 -8.17 -9.91
N PHE A 25 -2.61 -7.83 -10.81
CA PHE A 25 -1.66 -6.77 -10.58
C PHE A 25 -2.34 -5.41 -10.40
N LYS A 26 -3.30 -5.08 -11.28
CA LYS A 26 -4.09 -3.84 -11.17
C LYS A 26 -4.82 -3.77 -9.83
N LYS A 27 -5.47 -4.86 -9.41
CA LYS A 27 -6.15 -4.94 -8.11
C LYS A 27 -5.19 -4.72 -6.94
N CYS A 28 -4.04 -5.40 -6.95
CA CYS A 28 -3.03 -5.22 -5.91
C CYS A 28 -2.53 -3.76 -5.84
N TRP A 29 -2.31 -3.14 -7.00
CA TRP A 29 -1.87 -1.74 -7.07
C TRP A 29 -2.95 -0.77 -6.55
N THR A 30 -4.21 -0.93 -6.94
CA THR A 30 -5.29 -0.06 -6.47
C THR A 30 -5.51 -0.19 -4.96
N GLU A 31 -5.50 -1.41 -4.43
CA GLU A 31 -5.58 -1.64 -2.98
C GLU A 31 -4.43 -0.96 -2.23
N ASN A 32 -3.21 -1.06 -2.74
CA ASN A 32 -2.05 -0.40 -2.14
C ASN A 32 -2.15 1.13 -2.23
N ALA A 33 -2.61 1.67 -3.36
CA ALA A 33 -2.80 3.11 -3.53
C ALA A 33 -3.87 3.66 -2.56
N ILE A 34 -4.96 2.92 -2.36
CA ILE A 34 -6.01 3.26 -1.38
C ILE A 34 -5.44 3.22 0.04
N LYS A 35 -4.75 2.14 0.43
CA LYS A 35 -4.11 2.02 1.74
C LYS A 35 -3.11 3.16 1.99
N HIS A 36 -2.26 3.45 1.02
CA HIS A 36 -1.29 4.54 1.12
C HIS A 36 -1.98 5.90 1.32
N ARG A 37 -3.07 6.17 0.59
CA ARG A 37 -3.86 7.40 0.76
C ARG A 37 -4.50 7.47 2.16
N GLN A 38 -5.08 6.38 2.63
CA GLN A 38 -5.67 6.30 3.97
C GLN A 38 -4.62 6.52 5.07
N ASN A 39 -3.45 5.88 4.96
CA ASN A 39 -2.36 6.07 5.91
C ASN A 39 -1.94 7.54 5.97
N LYS A 40 -1.79 8.20 4.81
CA LYS A 40 -1.42 9.62 4.74
C LYS A 40 -2.49 10.53 5.34
N LEU A 41 -3.78 10.16 5.27
CA LEU A 41 -4.85 10.90 5.94
C LEU A 41 -4.77 10.73 7.45
N ARG A 42 -4.62 9.49 7.95
CA ARG A 42 -4.45 9.22 9.39
C ARG A 42 -3.22 9.91 9.98
N GLU A 43 -2.10 9.94 9.26
CA GLU A 43 -0.90 10.67 9.67
C GLU A 43 -1.12 12.19 9.74
N LYS A 44 -1.93 12.76 8.85
CA LYS A 44 -2.28 14.18 8.87
C LYS A 44 -3.18 14.52 10.06
N GLU A 45 -4.12 13.65 10.36
CA GLU A 45 -5.06 13.79 11.49
C GLU A 45 -4.37 13.49 12.83
N GLY A 46 -3.20 12.84 12.80
CA GLY A 46 -2.48 12.45 14.02
C GLY A 46 -3.21 11.36 14.79
N GLU A 47 -4.09 10.60 14.12
CA GLU A 47 -4.94 9.60 14.73
C GLU A 47 -4.08 8.47 15.33
N LEU A 48 -4.19 8.24 16.63
CA LEU A 48 -3.46 7.20 17.36
C LEU A 48 -4.33 5.96 17.45
N SER A 49 -4.01 4.93 16.67
CA SER A 49 -4.67 3.62 16.77
C SER A 49 -4.04 2.79 17.89
N PRO A 50 -4.80 2.31 18.89
CA PRO A 50 -4.27 1.45 19.95
C PRO A 50 -3.67 0.16 19.39
N GLY A 51 -2.46 -0.19 19.84
CA GLY A 51 -1.75 -1.40 19.40
C GLY A 51 -0.99 -1.27 18.08
N GLU A 52 -0.95 -0.08 17.47
CA GLU A 52 -0.16 0.15 16.27
C GLU A 52 1.33 0.33 16.60
N ASN A 53 2.17 -0.59 16.11
CA ASN A 53 3.61 -0.61 16.38
C ASN A 53 4.44 0.31 15.46
N LYS A 54 3.80 0.92 14.46
CA LYS A 54 4.45 1.79 13.47
C LYS A 54 3.79 3.16 13.48
N LEU A 55 4.22 3.99 14.42
CA LEU A 55 3.76 5.37 14.54
C LEU A 55 4.65 6.29 13.71
N SER A 56 4.04 7.24 13.01
CA SER A 56 4.77 8.34 12.37
C SER A 56 5.33 9.29 13.44
N HIS A 57 6.35 10.08 13.08
CA HIS A 57 6.94 11.08 13.98
C HIS A 57 5.90 12.04 14.60
N ARG A 58 4.84 12.38 13.84
CA ARG A 58 3.75 13.24 14.34
C ARG A 58 2.91 12.55 15.40
N GLN A 59 2.56 11.30 15.18
CA GLN A 59 1.80 10.49 16.14
C GLN A 59 2.62 10.24 17.41
N ILE A 60 3.92 9.95 17.28
CA ILE A 60 4.82 9.79 18.44
C ILE A 60 4.85 11.08 19.26
N SER A 61 5.04 12.24 18.61
CA SER A 61 5.04 13.54 19.29
C SER A 61 3.72 13.81 20.02
N ALA A 62 2.58 13.57 19.36
CA ALA A 62 1.27 13.73 19.96
C ALA A 62 1.02 12.78 21.15
N LEU A 63 1.57 11.56 21.11
CA LEU A 63 1.49 10.60 22.20
C LEU A 63 2.34 11.03 23.40
N LEU A 64 3.60 11.44 23.17
CA LEU A 64 4.51 11.89 24.21
C LEU A 64 4.00 13.16 24.92
N GLN A 65 3.37 14.08 24.18
CA GLN A 65 2.76 15.27 24.79
C GLN A 65 1.63 14.96 25.78
N LYS A 66 0.95 13.81 25.65
CA LYS A 66 -0.12 13.40 26.57
C LYS A 66 0.41 12.77 27.86
N PHE A 67 1.66 12.31 27.88
CA PHE A 67 2.29 11.64 29.01
C PHE A 67 3.70 12.21 29.22
N PRO A 68 3.82 13.41 29.81
CA PRO A 68 5.10 14.07 30.05
C PRO A 68 5.99 13.32 31.05
#